data_AF-A0A371YT83-F1
#
_entry.id   AF-A0A371YT83-F1
#
_cell.length_a   1.000
_cell.length_b   1.000
_cell.length_c   1.000
_cell.angle_alpha   90.00
_cell.angle_beta   90.00
_cell.angle_gamma   90.00
#
_symmetry.space_group_name_H-M   'P 1'
#
loop_
_entity.id
_entity.type
_entity.pdbx_description
1 polymer ?
#
loop_
_entity_poly.entity_id
_entity_poly.type
_entity_poly.pdbx_seq_one_letter_code
_entity_poly.pdbx_strand_id
1 'polypeptide(L)'
;MNAQKGFTLIELMIVVAIIGILAAIAIPAYQDYTVRTQVSEGLSLSSGLKTAVGDFYSTKGVWPVDNAEAVCGVTPAPANCTVGAAATDNRGNYVSQVAVDNGNIVVSYSKTAPQKANADVDGKFLTLRPGVDNAKNITWVCGTATAPSNLTMATAPSNATNVESRYLPASCKI
;
A
#
# COMPACT_ATOMS: atom_id res chain seq x y z
N MET A 1 -2.73 -61.37 8.25
CA MET A 1 -2.71 -60.35 9.32
C MET A 1 -1.64 -59.34 8.96
N ASN A 2 -2.02 -58.17 8.44
CA ASN A 2 -1.05 -57.12 8.11
C ASN A 2 -0.59 -56.49 9.43
N ALA A 3 0.67 -56.71 9.79
CA ALA A 3 1.27 -56.08 10.97
C ALA A 3 1.37 -54.57 10.72
N GLN A 4 0.53 -53.77 11.39
CA GLN A 4 0.69 -52.32 11.43
C GLN A 4 1.99 -52.00 12.18
N LYS A 5 3.03 -51.58 11.45
CA LYS A 5 4.22 -50.98 12.04
C LYS A 5 3.83 -49.58 12.55
N GLY A 6 3.69 -49.44 13.85
CA GLY A 6 3.49 -48.13 14.49
C GLY A 6 4.79 -47.32 14.48
N PHE A 7 4.67 -45.99 14.50
CA PHE A 7 5.79 -45.08 14.74
C PHE A 7 6.31 -45.24 16.17
N THR A 8 7.62 -45.19 16.36
CA THR A 8 8.23 -45.14 17.68
C THR A 8 8.12 -43.73 18.28
N LEU A 9 8.08 -43.65 19.60
CA LEU A 9 8.02 -42.37 20.31
C LEU A 9 9.26 -41.51 20.03
N ILE A 10 10.42 -42.15 19.85
CA ILE A 10 11.66 -41.46 19.52
C ILE A 10 11.65 -40.89 18.08
N GLU A 11 11.10 -41.61 17.10
CA GLU A 11 10.93 -41.09 15.74
C GLU A 11 10.02 -39.86 15.74
N LEU A 12 8.93 -39.89 16.50
CA LEU A 12 8.01 -38.76 16.60
C LEU A 12 8.66 -37.54 17.27
N MET A 13 9.46 -37.74 18.32
CA MET A 13 10.17 -36.65 18.99
C MET A 13 11.21 -35.98 18.07
N ILE A 14 11.95 -36.75 17.27
CA ILE A 14 12.92 -36.19 16.32
C ILE A 14 12.20 -35.37 15.24
N VAL A 15 11.08 -35.87 14.71
CA VAL A 15 10.29 -35.15 13.70
C VAL A 15 9.78 -33.83 14.27
N VAL A 16 9.24 -33.81 15.49
CA VAL A 16 8.77 -32.58 16.14
C VAL A 16 9.92 -31.60 16.38
N ALA A 17 11.11 -32.08 16.76
CA ALA A 17 12.27 -31.22 16.95
C ALA A 17 12.71 -30.54 15.64
N ILE A 18 12.76 -31.28 14.53
CA ILE A 18 13.10 -30.72 13.21
C ILE A 18 12.04 -29.70 12.77
N ILE A 19 10.75 -30.03 12.90
CA ILE A 19 9.65 -29.11 12.57
C ILE A 19 9.73 -27.83 13.42
N GLY A 20 10.07 -27.94 14.71
CA GLY A 20 10.23 -26.80 15.60
C GLY A 20 11.32 -25.82 15.13
N ILE A 21 12.47 -26.33 14.70
CA ILE A 21 13.56 -25.50 14.17
C ILE A 21 13.14 -24.81 12.86
N LEU A 22 12.53 -25.55 11.95
CA LEU A 22 12.05 -25.00 10.67
C LEU A 22 10.97 -23.93 10.89
N ALA A 23 10.03 -24.17 11.80
CA ALA A 23 8.95 -23.25 12.13
C ALA A 23 9.47 -21.94 12.73
N ALA A 24 10.50 -21.98 13.59
CA ALA A 24 11.08 -20.78 14.18
C ALA A 24 11.64 -19.80 13.13
N ILE A 25 12.13 -20.31 12.00
CA ILE A 25 12.64 -19.49 10.88
C ILE A 25 11.52 -19.13 9.91
N ALA A 26 10.63 -20.07 9.61
CA ALA A 26 9.59 -19.91 8.60
C ALA A 26 8.45 -18.98 9.03
N ILE A 27 8.05 -19.01 10.31
CA ILE A 27 6.90 -18.23 10.80
C ILE A 27 7.14 -16.71 10.68
N PRO A 28 8.27 -16.14 11.15
CA PRO A 28 8.53 -14.71 11.01
C PRO A 28 8.60 -14.27 9.54
N ALA A 29 9.24 -15.07 8.68
CA ALA A 29 9.33 -14.78 7.25
C ALA A 29 7.95 -14.81 6.56
N TYR A 30 7.09 -15.75 6.92
CA TYR A 30 5.73 -15.83 6.41
C TYR A 30 4.87 -14.65 6.90
N GLN A 31 5.02 -14.23 8.16
CA GLN A 31 4.36 -13.03 8.70
C GLN A 31 4.76 -11.80 7.88
N ASP A 32 6.05 -11.55 7.68
CA ASP A 32 6.54 -10.43 6.86
C ASP A 32 5.97 -10.45 5.43
N TYR A 33 5.87 -11.63 4.83
CA TYR A 33 5.25 -11.80 3.51
C TYR A 33 3.77 -11.41 3.53
N THR A 34 3.00 -11.90 4.50
CA THR A 34 1.57 -11.56 4.60
C THR A 34 1.34 -10.08 4.89
N VAL A 35 2.19 -9.43 5.68
CA VAL A 35 2.08 -7.98 5.91
C VAL A 35 2.37 -7.22 4.62
N ARG A 36 3.37 -7.64 3.83
CA ARG A 36 3.66 -7.03 2.53
C ARG A 36 2.51 -7.18 1.53
N THR A 37 1.80 -8.31 1.53
CA THR A 37 0.63 -8.47 0.65
C THR A 37 -0.52 -7.54 1.05
N GLN A 38 -0.71 -7.29 2.36
CA GLN A 38 -1.66 -6.28 2.84
C GLN A 38 -1.28 -4.87 2.37
N VAL A 39 0.01 -4.50 2.45
CA VAL A 39 0.51 -3.21 1.93
C VAL A 39 0.23 -3.08 0.43
N SER A 40 0.37 -4.17 -0.32
CA SER A 40 0.17 -4.18 -1.78
C SER A 40 -1.30 -3.97 -2.20
N GLU A 41 -2.27 -4.27 -1.33
CA GLU A 41 -3.69 -3.93 -1.58
C GLU A 41 -3.85 -2.41 -1.80
N GLY A 42 -3.16 -1.61 -0.99
CA GLY A 42 -3.17 -0.15 -1.10
C GLY A 42 -2.66 0.37 -2.45
N LEU A 43 -1.66 -0.28 -3.03
CA LEU A 43 -1.16 0.05 -4.36
C LEU A 43 -2.22 -0.21 -5.44
N SER A 44 -2.97 -1.31 -5.31
CA SER A 44 -4.05 -1.66 -6.22
C SER A 44 -5.19 -0.63 -6.14
N LEU A 45 -5.63 -0.29 -4.92
CA LEU A 45 -6.68 0.70 -4.70
C LEU A 45 -6.28 2.10 -5.18
N SER A 46 -5.00 2.44 -5.11
CA SER A 46 -4.48 3.74 -5.58
C SER A 46 -4.44 3.87 -7.10
N SER A 47 -4.57 2.78 -7.87
CA SER A 47 -4.41 2.81 -9.32
C SER A 47 -5.41 3.72 -10.02
N GLY A 48 -6.69 3.68 -9.61
CA GLY A 48 -7.72 4.57 -10.16
C GLY A 48 -7.44 6.05 -9.86
N LEU A 49 -7.01 6.35 -8.63
CA LEU A 49 -6.65 7.72 -8.25
C LEU A 49 -5.40 8.22 -8.97
N LYS A 50 -4.41 7.36 -9.26
CA LYS A 50 -3.25 7.76 -10.08
C LYS A 50 -3.67 8.24 -11.46
N THR A 51 -4.63 7.56 -12.09
CA THR A 51 -5.18 7.96 -13.37
C THR A 51 -5.91 9.30 -13.24
N ALA A 52 -6.81 9.44 -12.27
CA ALA A 52 -7.58 10.67 -12.05
C ALA A 52 -6.66 11.90 -11.79
N VAL A 53 -5.66 11.74 -10.91
CA VAL A 53 -4.65 12.77 -10.64
C VAL A 53 -3.85 13.10 -11.89
N GLY A 54 -3.48 12.09 -12.68
CA GLY A 54 -2.73 12.27 -13.92
C GLY A 54 -3.50 13.02 -15.01
N ASP A 55 -4.78 12.67 -15.19
CA ASP A 55 -5.67 13.34 -16.15
C ASP A 55 -5.94 14.79 -15.75
N PHE A 56 -6.16 15.03 -14.45
CA PHE A 56 -6.34 16.37 -13.90
C PHE A 56 -5.10 17.24 -14.15
N TYR A 57 -3.91 16.74 -13.83
CA TYR A 57 -2.66 17.46 -14.07
C TYR A 57 -2.43 17.72 -15.57
N SER A 58 -2.73 16.75 -16.42
CA SER A 58 -2.57 16.90 -17.88
C SER A 58 -3.50 17.97 -18.46
N THR A 59 -4.67 18.18 -17.86
CA THR A 59 -5.66 19.17 -18.31
C THR A 59 -5.42 20.55 -17.71
N LYS A 60 -5.03 20.63 -16.43
CA LYS A 60 -4.96 21.88 -15.67
C LYS A 60 -3.54 22.40 -15.45
N GLY A 61 -2.53 21.54 -15.59
CA GLY A 61 -1.12 21.85 -15.32
C GLY A 61 -0.77 22.00 -13.84
N VAL A 62 -1.72 21.72 -12.94
CA VAL A 62 -1.58 21.81 -11.48
C VAL A 62 -2.05 20.50 -10.83
N TRP A 63 -1.50 20.17 -9.67
CA TRP A 63 -1.91 18.99 -8.91
C TRP A 63 -3.23 19.23 -8.18
N PRO A 64 -4.13 18.24 -8.12
CA PRO A 64 -5.38 18.37 -7.38
C PRO A 64 -5.11 18.38 -5.87
N VAL A 65 -5.83 19.21 -5.12
CA VAL A 65 -5.65 19.34 -3.66
C VAL A 65 -6.21 18.16 -2.88
N ASP A 66 -7.25 17.50 -3.41
CA ASP A 66 -7.93 16.37 -2.77
C ASP A 66 -8.55 15.38 -3.78
N ASN A 67 -9.20 14.32 -3.26
CA ASN A 67 -9.88 13.32 -4.10
C ASN A 67 -11.03 13.91 -4.92
N ALA A 68 -11.76 14.87 -4.35
CA ALA A 68 -12.89 15.50 -5.02
C ALA A 68 -12.42 16.27 -6.26
N GLU A 69 -11.35 17.05 -6.12
CA GLU A 69 -10.77 17.76 -7.26
C GLU A 69 -10.14 16.81 -8.28
N ALA A 70 -9.46 15.75 -7.82
CA ALA A 70 -8.88 14.76 -8.72
C ALA A 70 -9.93 14.02 -9.58
N VAL A 71 -11.05 13.62 -8.96
CA VAL A 71 -12.07 12.76 -9.61
C VAL A 71 -13.17 13.58 -10.28
N CYS A 72 -13.60 14.68 -9.64
CA CYS A 72 -14.72 15.50 -10.09
C CYS A 72 -14.28 16.79 -10.78
N GLY A 73 -12.98 17.13 -10.72
CA GLY A 73 -12.42 18.35 -11.29
C GLY A 73 -12.65 19.62 -10.44
N VAL A 74 -13.35 19.50 -9.31
CA VAL A 74 -13.67 20.62 -8.40
C VAL A 74 -13.73 20.12 -6.95
N THR A 75 -13.39 21.00 -6.01
CA THR A 75 -13.60 20.79 -4.57
C THR A 75 -14.42 21.96 -3.98
N PRO A 76 -15.47 21.69 -3.18
CA PRO A 76 -15.98 20.38 -2.80
C PRO A 76 -16.67 19.64 -3.96
N ALA A 77 -16.75 18.31 -3.88
CA ALA A 77 -17.39 17.49 -4.90
C ALA A 77 -18.89 17.83 -5.06
N PRO A 78 -19.41 17.93 -6.29
CA PRO A 78 -20.83 18.16 -6.54
C PRO A 78 -21.66 16.89 -6.23
N ALA A 79 -22.96 17.06 -5.99
CA ALA A 79 -23.84 15.96 -5.57
C ALA A 79 -23.94 14.79 -6.56
N ASN A 80 -23.61 15.01 -7.84
CA ASN A 80 -23.59 13.98 -8.88
C ASN A 80 -22.24 13.24 -9.00
N CYS A 81 -21.23 13.64 -8.22
CA CYS A 81 -19.90 13.03 -8.21
C CYS A 81 -19.60 12.52 -6.80
N THR A 82 -20.10 11.32 -6.49
CA THR A 82 -20.03 10.73 -5.15
C THR A 82 -19.12 9.51 -5.06
N VAL A 83 -18.69 8.94 -6.18
CA VAL A 83 -17.88 7.72 -6.19
C VAL A 83 -16.40 8.08 -6.27
N GLY A 84 -15.63 7.74 -5.24
CA GLY A 84 -14.19 7.93 -5.20
C GLY A 84 -13.74 9.34 -4.78
N ALA A 85 -14.69 10.26 -4.65
CA ALA A 85 -14.49 11.65 -4.25
C ALA A 85 -14.18 11.80 -2.75
N ALA A 86 -14.64 10.87 -1.90
CA ALA A 86 -14.19 10.80 -0.52
C ALA A 86 -13.02 9.81 -0.37
N ALA A 87 -12.04 10.14 0.46
CA ALA A 87 -10.90 9.25 0.72
C ALA A 87 -11.35 7.87 1.23
N THR A 88 -12.45 7.84 1.99
CA THR A 88 -13.04 6.61 2.52
C THR A 88 -13.80 5.78 1.47
N ASP A 89 -14.10 6.30 0.28
CA ASP A 89 -14.71 5.48 -0.78
C ASP A 89 -13.72 4.46 -1.34
N ASN A 90 -12.43 4.79 -1.24
CA ASN A 90 -11.31 4.02 -1.76
C ASN A 90 -10.75 3.04 -0.71
N ARG A 91 -11.61 2.49 0.16
CA ARG A 91 -11.22 1.57 1.25
C ARG A 91 -11.15 0.11 0.79
N GLY A 92 -10.39 -0.69 1.51
CA GLY A 92 -10.20 -2.13 1.24
C GLY A 92 -10.35 -2.99 2.50
N ASN A 93 -9.83 -4.21 2.43
CA ASN A 93 -9.79 -5.13 3.56
C ASN A 93 -8.80 -4.70 4.63
N TYR A 94 -7.69 -4.08 4.24
CA TYR A 94 -6.60 -3.65 5.11
C TYR A 94 -6.43 -2.13 5.09
N VAL A 95 -6.93 -1.48 4.04
CA VAL A 95 -6.87 -0.03 3.82
C VAL A 95 -8.13 0.64 4.35
N SER A 96 -7.97 1.62 5.24
CA SER A 96 -9.09 2.41 5.78
C SER A 96 -9.53 3.53 4.85
N GLN A 97 -8.58 4.15 4.15
CA GLN A 97 -8.83 5.20 3.16
C GLN A 97 -7.63 5.38 2.24
N VAL A 98 -7.89 5.96 1.07
CA VAL A 98 -6.86 6.46 0.15
C VAL A 98 -7.18 7.91 -0.18
N ALA A 99 -6.36 8.82 0.33
CA ALA A 99 -6.52 10.25 0.17
C ALA A 99 -5.55 10.79 -0.88
N VAL A 100 -6.02 11.72 -1.71
CA VAL A 100 -5.16 12.64 -2.47
C VAL A 100 -4.91 13.85 -1.57
N ASP A 101 -3.67 14.29 -1.50
CA ASP A 101 -3.26 15.51 -0.82
C ASP A 101 -2.26 16.22 -1.73
N ASN A 102 -2.70 17.30 -2.38
CA ASN A 102 -1.87 18.11 -3.28
C ASN A 102 -1.12 17.28 -4.34
N GLY A 103 -1.82 16.30 -4.94
CA GLY A 103 -1.32 15.36 -5.95
C GLY A 103 -0.72 14.07 -5.37
N ASN A 104 -0.22 14.09 -4.13
CA ASN A 104 0.27 12.87 -3.49
C ASN A 104 -0.89 11.97 -3.10
N ILE A 105 -0.72 10.65 -3.27
CA ILE A 105 -1.72 9.67 -2.83
C ILE A 105 -1.23 9.02 -1.55
N VAL A 106 -1.98 9.19 -0.47
CA VAL A 106 -1.70 8.65 0.86
C VAL A 106 -2.67 7.51 1.16
N VAL A 107 -2.14 6.30 1.21
CA VAL A 107 -2.86 5.09 1.63
C VAL A 107 -2.73 4.96 3.14
N SER A 108 -3.86 4.80 3.85
CA SER A 108 -3.90 4.57 5.30
C SER A 108 -4.30 3.13 5.60
N TYR A 109 -3.58 2.45 6.50
CA TYR A 109 -3.88 1.09 6.94
C TYR A 109 -4.48 1.07 8.35
N SER A 110 -5.38 0.13 8.62
CA SER A 110 -6.06 0.01 9.92
C SER A 110 -6.41 -1.43 10.24
N LYS A 111 -6.30 -1.82 11.51
CA LYS A 111 -6.86 -3.09 12.03
C LYS A 111 -8.27 -2.94 12.60
N THR A 112 -8.78 -1.71 12.66
CA THR A 112 -10.10 -1.42 13.22
C THR A 112 -11.18 -1.84 12.23
N ALA A 113 -12.20 -2.55 12.70
CA ALA A 113 -13.31 -2.99 11.86
C ALA A 113 -13.93 -1.81 11.08
N PRO A 114 -14.20 -1.97 9.77
CA PRO A 114 -14.26 -3.24 9.02
C PRO A 114 -12.91 -3.74 8.48
N GLN A 115 -11.82 -2.99 8.64
CA GLN A 115 -10.50 -3.43 8.22
C GLN A 115 -9.90 -4.48 9.17
N LYS A 116 -8.94 -5.25 8.64
CA LYS A 116 -8.28 -6.37 9.31
C LYS A 116 -6.77 -6.39 9.04
N ALA A 117 -6.13 -5.21 8.94
CA ALA A 117 -4.69 -5.13 8.76
C ALA A 117 -3.94 -5.74 9.96
N ASN A 118 -2.71 -6.19 9.72
CA ASN A 118 -1.81 -6.65 10.76
C ASN A 118 -1.46 -5.47 11.69
N ALA A 119 -1.25 -5.75 12.97
CA ALA A 119 -0.84 -4.76 13.97
C ALA A 119 0.45 -4.02 13.58
N ASP A 120 1.36 -4.65 12.84
CA ASP A 120 2.61 -4.03 12.39
C ASP A 120 2.37 -2.85 11.41
N VAL A 121 1.26 -2.86 10.68
CA VAL A 121 0.89 -1.80 9.72
C VAL A 121 -0.32 -0.97 10.16
N ASP A 122 -0.87 -1.23 11.34
CA ASP A 122 -2.00 -0.49 11.88
C ASP A 122 -1.64 0.99 12.15
N GLY A 123 -2.43 1.92 11.60
CA GLY A 123 -2.16 3.36 11.69
C GLY A 123 -0.94 3.82 10.88
N LYS A 124 -0.40 2.96 10.01
CA LYS A 124 0.70 3.30 9.10
C LYS A 124 0.16 3.82 7.76
N PHE A 125 1.04 4.49 7.02
CA PHE A 125 0.77 5.14 5.75
C PHE A 125 1.79 4.74 4.69
N LEU A 126 1.31 4.60 3.46
CA LEU A 126 2.13 4.49 2.25
C LEU A 126 1.79 5.67 1.33
N THR A 127 2.81 6.45 0.95
CA THR A 127 2.63 7.59 0.04
C THR A 127 3.14 7.27 -1.36
N LEU A 128 2.35 7.61 -2.37
CA LEU A 128 2.73 7.62 -3.77
C LEU A 128 2.82 9.07 -4.22
N ARG A 129 3.99 9.47 -4.70
CA ARG A 129 4.29 10.86 -5.04
C ARG A 129 4.42 10.99 -6.55
N PRO A 130 3.63 11.83 -7.22
CA PRO A 130 3.85 12.09 -8.63
C PRO A 130 4.98 13.11 -8.80
N GLY A 131 5.73 12.94 -9.89
CA GLY A 131 6.69 13.91 -10.38
C GLY A 131 6.55 14.05 -11.89
N VAL A 132 6.95 15.20 -12.41
CA VAL A 132 6.90 15.49 -13.84
C VAL A 132 8.28 15.78 -14.38
N ASP A 133 8.57 15.24 -15.56
CA ASP A 133 9.77 15.60 -16.31
C ASP A 133 9.57 16.91 -17.11
N ASN A 134 10.62 17.33 -17.82
CA ASN A 134 10.57 18.51 -18.69
C ASN A 134 9.55 18.39 -19.84
N ALA A 135 9.24 17.16 -20.26
CA ALA A 135 8.26 16.86 -21.29
C ALA A 135 6.83 16.71 -20.73
N LYS A 136 6.63 16.99 -19.43
CA LYS A 136 5.35 16.87 -18.71
C LYS A 136 4.83 15.43 -18.60
N ASN A 137 5.69 14.43 -18.77
CA ASN A 137 5.33 13.05 -18.46
C ASN A 137 5.29 12.84 -16.94
N ILE A 138 4.23 12.20 -16.47
CA ILE A 138 4.04 11.92 -15.04
C ILE A 138 4.70 10.60 -14.69
N THR A 139 5.61 10.63 -13.71
CA THR A 139 6.26 9.46 -13.12
C THR A 139 5.89 9.36 -11.64
N TRP A 140 5.52 8.17 -11.19
CA TRP A 140 5.13 7.93 -9.81
C TRP A 140 6.27 7.31 -9.00
N VAL A 141 6.62 7.95 -7.89
CA VAL A 141 7.60 7.45 -6.92
C VAL A 141 6.85 6.90 -5.71
N CYS A 142 7.04 5.61 -5.41
CA CYS A 142 6.35 4.96 -4.30
C CYS A 142 7.19 4.93 -3.04
N GLY A 143 6.58 5.19 -1.88
CA GLY A 143 7.19 4.91 -0.59
C GLY A 143 8.52 5.63 -0.40
N THR A 144 9.52 4.90 0.06
CA THR A 144 10.87 5.40 0.31
C THR A 144 11.78 5.31 -0.92
N ALA A 145 11.24 5.00 -2.11
CA ALA A 145 11.99 5.03 -3.35
C ALA A 145 12.60 6.42 -3.60
N THR A 146 13.79 6.42 -4.21
CA THR A 146 14.50 7.67 -4.53
C THR A 146 13.88 8.27 -5.77
N ALA A 147 13.50 9.55 -5.70
CA ALA A 147 13.00 10.25 -6.88
C ALA A 147 14.15 10.48 -7.88
N PRO A 148 13.98 10.13 -9.17
CA PRO A 148 14.92 10.52 -10.22
C PRO A 148 15.17 12.03 -10.24
N SER A 149 16.42 12.45 -10.43
CA SER A 149 16.83 13.86 -10.36
C SER A 149 16.23 14.75 -11.46
N ASN A 150 15.70 14.15 -12.54
CA ASN A 150 15.07 14.85 -13.65
C ASN A 150 13.58 15.14 -13.42
N LEU A 151 13.01 14.75 -12.27
CA LEU A 151 11.61 14.97 -11.95
C LEU A 151 11.44 16.17 -11.02
N THR A 152 10.46 17.02 -11.35
CA THR A 152 9.91 17.99 -10.41
C THR A 152 8.76 17.31 -9.67
N MET A 153 8.98 16.96 -8.41
CA MET A 153 7.98 16.28 -7.57
C MET A 153 6.89 17.25 -7.10
N ALA A 154 5.70 16.72 -6.82
CA ALA A 154 4.68 17.46 -6.06
C ALA A 154 5.27 17.92 -4.71
N THR A 155 5.13 19.22 -4.41
CA THR A 155 5.89 19.92 -3.37
C THR A 155 5.39 19.68 -1.94
N ALA A 156 4.15 19.24 -1.78
CA ALA A 156 3.55 18.97 -0.47
C ALA A 156 2.38 17.99 -0.60
N PRO A 157 2.06 17.23 0.45
CA PRO A 157 2.89 16.98 1.63
C PRO A 157 4.19 16.24 1.23
N SER A 158 5.18 16.27 2.12
CA SER A 158 6.35 15.40 2.00
C SER A 158 5.94 13.93 2.02
N ASN A 159 6.87 13.03 1.68
CA ASN A 159 6.68 11.60 1.86
C ASN A 159 6.24 11.28 3.31
N ALA A 160 4.98 10.88 3.49
CA ALA A 160 4.42 10.52 4.79
C ALA A 160 4.53 9.00 5.07
N THR A 161 5.22 8.26 4.20
CA THR A 161 5.38 6.81 4.34
C THR A 161 6.08 6.48 5.65
N ASN A 162 5.39 5.75 6.53
CA ASN A 162 5.93 5.29 7.81
C ASN A 162 5.83 3.77 7.99
N VAL A 163 5.33 3.04 6.97
CA VAL A 163 5.43 1.59 6.88
C VAL A 163 6.90 1.19 6.79
N GLU A 164 7.32 0.22 7.58
CA GLU A 164 8.70 -0.22 7.64
C GLU A 164 9.13 -0.80 6.27
N SER A 165 10.36 -0.49 5.88
CA SER A 165 10.91 -0.90 4.58
C SER A 165 10.80 -2.42 4.34
N ARG A 166 10.86 -3.28 5.37
CA ARG A 166 10.67 -4.73 5.20
C ARG A 166 9.29 -5.13 4.64
N TYR A 167 8.24 -4.38 5.00
CA TYR A 167 6.86 -4.63 4.59
C TYR A 167 6.49 -3.95 3.28
N LEU A 168 7.32 -3.02 2.79
CA LEU A 168 7.11 -2.43 1.47
C LEU A 168 7.38 -3.47 0.35
N PRO A 169 6.67 -3.39 -0.79
CA PRO A 169 7.06 -4.06 -2.03
C PRO A 169 8.37 -3.51 -2.58
N ALA A 170 9.04 -4.25 -3.47
CA ALA A 170 10.30 -3.81 -4.06
C ALA A 170 10.18 -2.46 -4.79
N SER A 171 9.08 -2.27 -5.53
CA SER A 171 8.76 -1.03 -6.26
C SER A 171 8.58 0.22 -5.39
N CYS A 172 8.52 0.06 -4.06
CA CYS A 172 8.38 1.17 -3.11
C CYS A 172 9.64 1.38 -2.24
N LYS A 173 10.73 0.67 -2.56
CA LYS A 173 12.02 0.75 -1.87
C LYS A 173 13.17 1.18 -2.77
N ILE A 174 13.11 0.82 -4.05
CA ILE A 174 14.13 1.11 -5.07
C ILE A 174 13.73 2.40 -5.78
#